data_AF-A0A821LVT8-F1
#
_entry.id   AF-A0A821LVT8-F1
#
_cell.length_a   1.000
_cell.length_b   1.000
_cell.length_c   1.000
_cell.angle_alpha   90.00
_cell.angle_beta   90.00
_cell.angle_gamma   90.00
#
_symmetry.space_group_name_H-M   'P 1'
#
loop_
_entity.id
_entity.type
_entity.pdbx_description
1 polymer ?
#
loop_
_entity_poly.entity_id
_entity_poly.type
_entity_poly.pdbx_seq_one_letter_code
_entity_poly.pdbx_strand_id
1 'polypeptide(L)'
;IVVNLATLGAVTASNFYSGAGSPSAQGDYVTGRAQGGGFNAGGFAPQYIEIDLPGIYSISSVCLSVGQLPNGATVHEIYMGATSSSLSLVTTLSGYTYSGQWLNTTYSPMVSGISSIHVSTVSSPSWVAWNLFLVYGV
;
A
#
# COMPACT_ATOMS: atom_id res chain seq x y z
N ILE A 1 8.15 -6.05 -19.81
CA ILE A 1 8.85 -5.27 -18.76
C ILE A 1 7.89 -5.20 -17.60
N VAL A 2 8.28 -5.67 -16.41
CA VAL A 2 7.45 -5.54 -15.20
C VAL A 2 7.84 -4.21 -14.55
N VAL A 3 6.92 -3.24 -14.56
CA VAL A 3 7.15 -1.88 -14.03
C VAL A 3 6.48 -1.77 -12.66
N ASN A 4 7.15 -1.13 -11.69
CA ASN A 4 6.47 -0.70 -10.47
C ASN A 4 5.56 0.49 -10.82
N LEU A 5 4.27 0.24 -11.01
CA LEU A 5 3.26 1.24 -11.34
C LEU A 5 3.03 2.23 -10.19
N ALA A 6 3.33 1.85 -8.95
CA ALA A 6 3.18 2.71 -7.78
C ALA A 6 3.96 4.03 -7.92
N THR A 7 5.13 4.01 -8.56
CA THR A 7 5.94 5.23 -8.76
C THR A 7 5.32 6.23 -9.74
N LEU A 8 4.32 5.81 -10.52
CA LEU A 8 3.63 6.66 -11.50
C LEU A 8 2.42 7.39 -10.89
N GLY A 9 1.85 6.85 -9.82
CA GLY A 9 0.59 7.34 -9.26
C GLY A 9 0.74 8.50 -8.28
N ALA A 10 -0.39 9.14 -8.00
CA ALA A 10 -0.55 10.05 -6.87
C ALA A 10 -0.93 9.23 -5.62
N VAL A 11 -0.37 9.61 -4.46
CA VAL A 11 -0.65 8.92 -3.20
C VAL A 11 -1.60 9.76 -2.36
N THR A 12 -2.70 9.14 -1.93
CA THR A 12 -3.55 9.64 -0.85
C THR A 12 -3.49 8.70 0.35
N ALA A 13 -3.77 9.20 1.54
CA ALA A 13 -3.72 8.39 2.76
C ALA A 13 -4.73 8.92 3.78
N SER A 14 -5.10 8.07 4.74
CA SER A 14 -6.02 8.44 5.83
C SER A 14 -5.46 9.54 6.72
N ASN A 15 -4.16 9.50 7.03
CA ASN A 15 -3.48 10.45 7.88
C ASN A 15 -1.96 10.40 7.68
N PHE A 16 -1.22 11.36 8.24
CA PHE A 16 0.25 11.39 8.20
C PHE A 16 0.82 11.80 9.55
N TYR A 17 1.82 11.06 10.03
CA TYR A 17 2.64 11.48 11.16
C TYR A 17 3.67 12.50 10.68
N SER A 18 3.58 13.74 11.19
CA SER A 18 4.47 14.84 10.78
C SER A 18 5.96 14.58 11.10
N GLY A 19 6.26 13.74 12.09
CA GLY A 19 7.63 13.34 12.41
C GLY A 19 8.29 12.40 11.40
N ALA A 20 7.53 11.86 10.43
CA ALA A 20 8.04 11.01 9.35
C ALA A 20 8.25 11.76 8.02
N GLY A 21 8.10 13.09 8.01
CA GLY A 21 8.27 13.94 6.82
C GLY A 21 6.94 14.48 6.28
N SER A 22 7.01 15.28 5.21
CA SER A 22 5.79 15.81 4.56
C SER A 22 4.97 14.68 3.93
N PRO A 23 3.63 14.86 3.76
CA PRO A 23 2.79 13.88 3.07
C PRO A 23 3.32 13.48 1.69
N SER A 24 3.82 14.45 0.91
CA SER A 24 4.42 14.20 -0.40
C SER A 24 5.68 13.33 -0.32
N ALA A 25 6.59 13.61 0.61
CA ALA A 25 7.80 12.82 0.79
C ALA A 25 7.49 11.39 1.24
N GLN A 26 6.55 11.22 2.17
CA GLN A 26 6.09 9.89 2.60
C GLN A 26 5.47 9.09 1.45
N GLY A 27 4.70 9.75 0.57
CA GLY A 27 4.20 9.15 -0.67
C GLY A 27 5.32 8.69 -1.62
N ASP A 28 6.35 9.52 -1.79
CA ASP A 28 7.50 9.18 -2.62
C ASP A 28 8.32 8.03 -2.01
N TYR A 29 8.49 7.98 -0.68
CA TYR A 29 9.19 6.88 -0.01
C TYR A 29 8.41 5.57 -0.14
N VAL A 30 7.12 5.56 0.20
CA VAL A 30 6.34 4.31 0.23
C VAL A 30 6.17 3.71 -1.17
N THR A 31 6.15 4.53 -2.22
CA THR A 31 6.08 4.01 -3.61
C THR A 31 7.44 3.59 -4.17
N GLY A 32 8.54 3.89 -3.46
CA GLY A 32 9.91 3.67 -3.93
C GLY A 32 10.40 4.72 -4.93
N ARG A 33 9.71 5.86 -5.05
CA ARG A 33 10.17 7.02 -5.86
C ARG A 33 11.36 7.73 -5.22
N ALA A 34 11.45 7.70 -3.88
CA ALA A 34 12.58 8.21 -3.11
C ALA A 34 13.08 7.17 -2.09
N GLN A 35 14.32 7.32 -1.65
CA GLN A 35 14.98 6.41 -0.70
C GLN A 35 14.98 6.96 0.73
N GLY A 36 15.11 6.08 1.71
CA GLY A 36 15.48 6.44 3.09
C GLY A 36 14.33 6.73 4.06
N GLY A 37 13.07 6.53 3.65
CA GLY A 37 11.91 6.73 4.52
C GLY A 37 10.83 5.66 4.33
N GLY A 38 9.63 5.98 4.80
CA GLY A 38 8.41 5.20 4.61
C GLY A 38 7.19 6.07 4.92
N PHE A 39 6.03 5.45 4.95
CA PHE A 39 4.80 6.10 5.39
C PHE A 39 4.47 5.72 6.85
N ASN A 40 3.98 6.67 7.63
CA ASN A 40 3.42 6.44 8.95
C ASN A 40 2.13 7.26 9.13
N ALA A 41 1.02 6.58 9.44
CA ALA A 41 -0.28 7.23 9.62
C ALA A 41 -0.40 8.02 10.93
N GLY A 42 0.50 7.80 11.90
CA GLY A 42 0.44 8.42 13.23
C GLY A 42 -0.71 7.93 14.10
N GLY A 43 -1.33 6.80 13.75
CA GLY A 43 -2.47 6.25 14.45
C GLY A 43 -2.59 4.74 14.27
N PHE A 44 -3.40 4.12 15.14
CA PHE A 44 -3.74 2.69 15.05
C PHE A 44 -4.72 2.44 13.89
N ALA A 45 -4.87 1.16 13.54
CA ALA A 45 -5.85 0.70 12.57
C ALA A 45 -7.28 1.16 12.94
N PRO A 46 -8.15 1.47 11.96
CA PRO A 46 -7.91 1.38 10.52
C PRO A 46 -7.14 2.59 9.95
N GLN A 47 -6.20 2.33 9.04
CA GLN A 47 -5.49 3.37 8.26
C GLN A 47 -5.20 2.85 6.85
N TYR A 48 -5.11 3.74 5.87
CA TYR A 48 -4.89 3.37 4.47
C TYR A 48 -3.89 4.28 3.75
N ILE A 49 -3.34 3.74 2.66
CA ILE A 49 -2.82 4.49 1.52
C ILE A 49 -3.54 4.02 0.25
N GLU A 50 -3.72 4.94 -0.68
CA GLU A 50 -4.28 4.69 -1.99
C GLU A 50 -3.40 5.33 -3.06
N ILE A 51 -3.25 4.62 -4.18
CA ILE A 51 -2.47 5.03 -5.34
C ILE A 51 -3.42 5.21 -6.51
N ASP A 52 -3.53 6.44 -7.00
CA ASP A 52 -4.23 6.79 -8.23
C ASP A 52 -3.24 6.77 -9.39
N LEU A 53 -3.33 5.74 -10.22
CA LEU A 53 -2.53 5.56 -11.43
C LEU A 53 -3.01 6.50 -12.56
N PRO A 54 -2.10 6.95 -13.44
CA PRO A 54 -2.42 7.91 -14.51
C PRO A 54 -3.21 7.29 -15.68
N GLY A 55 -3.58 6.02 -15.60
CA GLY A 55 -4.20 5.25 -16.67
C GLY A 55 -4.82 3.95 -16.14
N ILE A 56 -5.29 3.13 -17.07
CA ILE A 56 -5.89 1.83 -16.77
C ILE A 56 -4.85 0.73 -17.04
N TYR A 57 -4.62 -0.11 -16.04
CA TYR A 57 -3.59 -1.15 -16.04
C TYR A 57 -4.18 -2.51 -15.70
N SER A 58 -3.39 -3.55 -16.01
CA SER A 58 -3.60 -4.92 -15.51
C SER A 58 -2.55 -5.26 -14.46
N ILE A 59 -3.00 -5.53 -13.23
CA ILE A 59 -2.13 -5.75 -12.07
C ILE A 59 -1.82 -7.24 -11.93
N SER A 60 -0.53 -7.54 -11.90
CA SER A 60 0.02 -8.90 -11.76
C SER A 60 0.47 -9.22 -10.34
N SER A 61 0.87 -8.21 -9.57
CA SER A 61 1.34 -8.41 -8.21
C SER A 61 1.30 -7.12 -7.39
N VAL A 62 1.15 -7.30 -6.08
CA VAL A 62 1.28 -6.26 -5.06
C VAL A 62 2.23 -6.77 -3.99
N CYS A 63 3.19 -5.93 -3.59
CA CYS A 63 4.16 -6.22 -2.54
C CYS A 63 4.13 -5.13 -1.48
N LEU A 64 3.96 -5.53 -0.22
CA LEU A 64 3.86 -4.62 0.92
C LEU A 64 4.98 -4.92 1.91
N SER A 65 5.82 -3.94 2.23
CA SER A 65 6.78 -4.02 3.33
C SER A 65 6.21 -3.35 4.57
N VAL A 66 5.93 -4.14 5.60
CA VAL A 66 5.26 -3.69 6.82
C VAL A 66 6.18 -2.81 7.66
N GLY A 67 5.70 -1.65 8.10
CA GLY A 67 6.33 -0.86 9.15
C GLY A 67 5.52 -0.99 10.44
N GLN A 68 6.10 -1.57 11.50
CA GLN A 68 5.39 -1.69 12.77
C GLN A 68 6.30 -1.85 13.98
N LEU A 69 5.80 -1.42 15.13
CA LEU A 69 6.35 -1.74 16.45
C LEU A 69 5.23 -1.50 17.49
N PRO A 70 4.83 -2.49 18.30
CA PRO A 70 5.34 -3.86 18.40
C PRO A 70 4.93 -4.78 17.23
N ASN A 71 5.56 -5.97 17.16
CA ASN A 71 5.14 -7.05 16.26
C ASN A 71 3.85 -7.73 16.77
N GLY A 72 3.04 -8.29 15.88
CA GLY A 72 1.84 -9.03 16.27
C GLY A 72 0.90 -9.34 15.11
N ALA A 73 -0.33 -9.75 15.43
CA ALA A 73 -1.33 -10.09 14.43
C ALA A 73 -1.84 -8.84 13.71
N THR A 74 -1.77 -8.82 12.38
CA THR A 74 -2.34 -7.77 11.55
C THR A 74 -3.30 -8.33 10.52
N VAL A 75 -4.20 -7.47 10.05
CA VAL A 75 -5.04 -7.72 8.89
C VAL A 75 -4.88 -6.55 7.93
N HIS A 76 -4.41 -6.84 6.73
CA HIS A 76 -4.32 -5.90 5.62
C HIS A 76 -5.28 -6.32 4.51
N GLU A 77 -5.97 -5.36 3.93
CA GLU A 77 -6.91 -5.56 2.83
C GLU A 77 -6.47 -4.72 1.64
N ILE A 78 -6.38 -5.36 0.47
CA ILE A 78 -6.01 -4.73 -0.79
C ILE A 78 -7.26 -4.64 -1.65
N TYR A 79 -7.63 -3.42 -2.01
CA TYR A 79 -8.73 -3.10 -2.88
C TYR A 79 -8.20 -2.54 -4.21
N MET A 80 -8.91 -2.82 -5.29
CA MET A 80 -8.59 -2.27 -6.61
C MET A 80 -9.87 -1.92 -7.36
N GLY A 81 -9.80 -0.90 -8.23
CA GLY A 81 -10.94 -0.47 -9.03
C GLY A 81 -10.55 0.47 -10.17
N ALA A 82 -11.54 0.78 -11.00
CA ALA A 82 -11.40 1.74 -12.10
C ALA A 82 -11.43 3.20 -11.62
N THR A 83 -11.80 3.43 -10.36
CA THR A 83 -11.77 4.70 -9.62
C THR A 83 -11.74 4.41 -8.12
N SER A 84 -11.34 5.40 -7.30
CA SER A 84 -11.43 5.34 -5.82
C SER A 84 -12.84 5.04 -5.29
N SER A 85 -13.88 5.42 -6.05
CA SER A 85 -15.29 5.20 -5.70
C SER A 85 -15.82 3.82 -6.11
N SER A 86 -15.04 3.03 -6.86
CA SER A 86 -15.44 1.72 -7.41
C SER A 86 -14.48 0.60 -7.01
N LEU A 87 -13.91 0.71 -5.81
CA LEU A 87 -12.99 -0.27 -5.25
C LEU A 87 -13.71 -1.58 -4.87
N SER A 88 -13.10 -2.71 -5.23
CA SER A 88 -13.50 -4.04 -4.78
C SER A 88 -12.37 -4.69 -3.99
N LEU A 89 -12.70 -5.43 -2.93
CA LEU A 89 -11.71 -6.19 -2.17
C LEU A 89 -11.14 -7.31 -3.04
N VAL A 90 -9.83 -7.28 -3.25
CA VAL A 90 -9.11 -8.27 -4.09
C VAL A 90 -8.32 -9.26 -3.24
N THR A 91 -7.79 -8.83 -2.09
CA THR A 91 -6.96 -9.70 -1.24
C THR A 91 -7.06 -9.30 0.22
N THR A 92 -7.16 -10.29 1.10
CA THR A 92 -6.97 -10.13 2.55
C THR A 92 -5.70 -10.87 2.96
N LEU A 93 -4.80 -10.17 3.64
CA LEU A 93 -3.58 -10.69 4.22
C LEU A 93 -3.73 -10.63 5.74
N SER A 94 -3.94 -11.79 6.37
CA SER A 94 -4.16 -11.91 7.81
C SER A 94 -3.16 -12.87 8.42
N GLY A 95 -2.46 -12.42 9.47
CA GLY A 95 -1.47 -13.25 10.14
C GLY A 95 -0.57 -12.46 11.09
N TYR A 96 0.38 -13.16 11.70
CA TYR A 96 1.42 -12.52 12.50
C TYR A 96 2.41 -11.81 11.57
N THR A 97 2.68 -10.54 11.84
CA THR A 97 3.65 -9.73 11.09
C THR A 97 4.72 -9.13 11.98
N TYR A 98 5.82 -8.70 11.36
CA TYR A 98 6.90 -7.96 12.00
C TYR A 98 7.45 -6.86 11.10
N SER A 99 8.13 -5.87 11.68
CA SER A 99 8.71 -4.77 10.92
C SER A 99 9.68 -5.24 9.84
N GLY A 100 9.55 -4.71 8.63
CA GLY A 100 10.34 -5.06 7.46
C GLY A 100 9.89 -6.32 6.72
N GLN A 101 8.90 -7.05 7.25
CA GLN A 101 8.35 -8.22 6.55
C GLN A 101 7.69 -7.83 5.23
N TRP A 102 8.00 -8.58 4.19
CA TRP A 102 7.33 -8.50 2.90
C TRP A 102 6.11 -9.41 2.86
N LEU A 103 4.97 -8.84 2.49
CA LEU A 103 3.75 -9.57 2.16
C LEU A 103 3.51 -9.41 0.65
N ASN A 104 3.58 -10.51 -0.09
CA ASN A 104 3.52 -10.50 -1.54
C ASN A 104 2.27 -11.25 -2.02
N THR A 105 1.56 -10.66 -2.96
CA THR A 105 0.42 -11.27 -3.64
C THR A 105 0.66 -11.28 -5.13
N THR A 106 0.35 -12.38 -5.80
CA THR A 106 0.41 -12.52 -7.26
C THR A 106 -0.97 -12.90 -7.81
N TYR A 107 -1.34 -12.34 -8.96
CA TYR A 107 -2.64 -12.54 -9.59
C TYR A 107 -2.49 -13.24 -10.93
N SER A 108 -3.17 -14.39 -11.07
CA SER A 108 -3.26 -15.16 -12.30
C SER A 108 -4.69 -15.68 -12.47
N PRO A 109 -5.49 -15.11 -13.38
CA PRO A 109 -5.16 -14.03 -14.32
C PRO A 109 -4.87 -12.69 -13.63
N MET A 110 -4.22 -11.76 -14.35
CA MET A 110 -4.02 -10.39 -13.86
C MET A 110 -5.35 -9.69 -13.61
N VAL A 111 -5.39 -8.78 -12.63
CA VAL A 111 -6.57 -7.97 -12.34
C VAL A 111 -6.59 -6.77 -13.29
N SER A 112 -7.47 -6.79 -14.29
CA SER A 112 -7.58 -5.77 -15.33
C SER A 112 -8.48 -4.60 -14.93
N GLY A 113 -8.33 -3.46 -15.61
CA GLY A 113 -9.27 -2.33 -15.46
C GLY A 113 -8.95 -1.44 -14.27
N ILE A 114 -7.70 -1.45 -13.80
CA ILE A 114 -7.32 -0.83 -12.53
C ILE A 114 -6.66 0.53 -12.78
N SER A 115 -7.18 1.56 -12.11
CA SER A 115 -6.53 2.87 -11.97
C SER A 115 -6.36 3.27 -10.51
N SER A 116 -7.07 2.67 -9.56
CA SER A 116 -6.90 2.92 -8.13
C SER A 116 -6.58 1.63 -7.41
N ILE A 117 -5.53 1.67 -6.56
CA ILE A 117 -5.11 0.57 -5.69
C ILE A 117 -5.01 1.11 -4.27
N HIS A 118 -5.75 0.49 -3.37
CA HIS A 118 -5.86 0.91 -1.98
C HIS A 118 -5.44 -0.23 -1.06
N VAL A 119 -4.54 0.03 -0.11
CA VAL A 119 -4.22 -0.91 0.97
C VAL A 119 -4.64 -0.33 2.30
N SER A 120 -5.45 -1.08 3.03
CA SER A 120 -5.95 -0.73 4.36
C SER A 120 -5.42 -1.72 5.38
N THR A 121 -4.78 -1.24 6.44
CA THR A 121 -4.57 -2.07 7.64
C THR A 121 -5.79 -1.89 8.53
N VAL A 122 -6.63 -2.91 8.63
CA VAL A 122 -7.89 -2.87 9.40
C VAL A 122 -7.74 -3.39 10.82
N SER A 123 -6.66 -4.10 11.12
CA SER A 123 -6.30 -4.52 12.48
C SER A 123 -4.78 -4.55 12.63
N SER A 124 -4.28 -3.99 13.74
CA SER A 124 -2.85 -4.01 14.10
C SER A 124 -2.65 -3.69 15.58
N PRO A 125 -1.64 -4.27 16.27
CA PRO A 125 -1.24 -3.88 17.62
C PRO A 125 -0.40 -2.59 17.66
N SER A 126 0.00 -2.04 16.51
CA SER A 126 0.88 -0.87 16.40
C SER A 126 0.20 0.28 15.66
N TRP A 127 0.85 1.45 15.66
CA TRP A 127 0.57 2.46 14.64
C TRP A 127 0.81 1.88 13.25
N VAL A 128 -0.04 2.26 12.31
CA VAL A 128 0.04 1.75 10.93
C VAL A 128 1.14 2.51 10.19
N ALA A 129 2.10 1.75 9.68
CA ALA A 129 3.16 2.25 8.81
C ALA A 129 3.49 1.21 7.74
N TRP A 130 4.05 1.69 6.63
CA TRP A 130 4.55 0.85 5.53
C TRP A 130 5.87 1.41 5.05
N ASN A 131 6.88 0.56 4.92
CA ASN A 131 8.16 0.98 4.34
C ASN A 131 8.01 1.15 2.83
N LEU A 132 7.35 0.18 2.19
CA LEU A 132 7.14 0.16 0.74
C LEU A 132 5.80 -0.48 0.39
N PHE A 133 5.18 0.03 -0.66
CA PHE A 133 3.99 -0.48 -1.32
C PHE A 133 4.21 -0.45 -2.83
N LEU A 134 4.51 -1.62 -3.39
CA LEU A 134 4.91 -1.79 -4.78
C LEU A 134 3.78 -2.49 -5.54
N VAL A 135 3.51 -2.02 -6.76
CA VAL A 135 2.43 -2.53 -7.61
C VAL A 135 3.01 -2.85 -8.97
N TYR A 136 2.86 -4.08 -9.44
CA TYR A 136 3.46 -4.54 -10.70
C TYR A 136 2.40 -4.92 -11.72
N GLY A 137 2.53 -4.45 -12.95
CA GLY A 137 1.55 -4.69 -14.01
C GLY A 137 1.98 -4.19 -15.38
N VAL A 138 1.04 -4.19 -16.31
CA VAL A 138 1.17 -3.68 -17.69
C VAL A 138 -0.01 -2.80 -18.08
#